data_AF-A0A014NJG5-F1
#
_entry.id   AF-A0A014NJG5-F1
#
_cell.length_a   1.000
_cell.length_b   1.000
_cell.length_c   1.000
_cell.angle_alpha   90.00
_cell.angle_beta   90.00
_cell.angle_gamma   90.00
#
_symmetry.space_group_name_H-M   'P 1'
#
loop_
_entity.id
_entity.type
_entity.pdbx_description
1 polymer ?
#
loop_
_entity_poly.entity_id
_entity_poly.type
_entity_poly.pdbx_seq_one_letter_code
_entity_poly.pdbx_strand_id
1 'polypeptide(L)'
;MQTSSSWVLKALALSSVLLTSGCAYVQGWYGGGKSTATTPVTKAAPAQPLYAPVRHYAGDISAARAYVGTQLPASQRMALIDVRDATEYRLGHPEGARHLPFPRLYQQCQPHPFGAAEAQIRSDDGSQCRYGAVPGTEVRVSAADFWQAVQAVLPYKDAPVAVLCRTGACAAEAANVLARPDLLVDPRWAGQGYTEVYVIREGFVGEPLVAVDATSGRVLSTDKKGDKLKLDGVGGSFYGVAPVALDVNKDGKLTEADRGGWRNFLGLPYAVSMHPNLLSEAAQAYYDKP
;
A
#
# COMPACT_ATOMS: atom_id res chain seq x y z
N MET A 1 93.01 -19.46 -2.26
CA MET A 1 92.25 -20.65 -2.69
C MET A 1 90.78 -20.34 -2.38
N GLN A 2 89.95 -19.75 -3.26
CA GLN A 2 89.41 -20.24 -4.55
C GLN A 2 89.05 -21.72 -4.45
N THR A 3 87.76 -22.11 -4.51
CA THR A 3 86.88 -22.16 -5.71
C THR A 3 85.36 -22.15 -5.33
N SER A 4 84.54 -21.26 -5.93
CA SER A 4 83.44 -21.47 -6.94
C SER A 4 82.35 -22.53 -6.60
N SER A 5 81.06 -22.19 -6.40
CA SER A 5 80.00 -21.73 -7.34
C SER A 5 78.99 -22.86 -7.70
N SER A 6 77.72 -22.76 -7.28
CA SER A 6 76.56 -22.56 -8.20
C SER A 6 75.18 -22.58 -7.50
N TRP A 7 74.51 -21.43 -7.63
CA TRP A 7 73.08 -21.14 -7.82
C TRP A 7 72.03 -22.27 -7.73
N VAL A 8 71.05 -22.10 -6.81
CA VAL A 8 69.60 -22.23 -7.09
C VAL A 8 68.82 -21.24 -6.20
N LEU A 9 68.12 -20.30 -6.84
CA LEU A 9 67.14 -19.40 -6.21
C LEU A 9 65.90 -20.17 -5.75
N LYS A 10 65.39 -19.86 -4.54
CA LYS A 10 63.95 -19.91 -4.25
C LYS A 10 63.53 -18.64 -3.53
N ALA A 11 62.58 -17.96 -4.15
CA ALA A 11 62.12 -16.62 -3.86
C ALA A 11 61.30 -16.53 -2.56
N LEU A 12 61.58 -15.49 -1.79
CA LEU A 12 60.66 -14.88 -0.83
C LEU A 12 59.55 -14.15 -1.60
N ALA A 13 58.30 -14.37 -1.22
CA ALA A 13 57.19 -13.52 -1.62
C ALA A 13 56.64 -12.81 -0.39
N LEU A 14 56.99 -11.52 -0.26
CA LEU A 14 56.28 -10.56 0.56
C LEU A 14 55.47 -9.65 -0.35
N SER A 15 54.21 -9.51 0.02
CA SER A 15 53.24 -8.45 -0.23
C SER A 15 53.62 -7.32 -1.20
N SER A 16 52.80 -7.19 -2.24
CA SER A 16 52.49 -5.89 -2.84
C SER A 16 51.10 -5.95 -3.47
N VAL A 17 50.14 -5.31 -2.80
CA VAL A 17 48.82 -4.99 -3.34
C VAL A 17 49.00 -3.80 -4.27
N LEU A 18 48.78 -4.01 -5.56
CA LEU A 18 48.61 -2.96 -6.56
C LEU A 18 47.17 -3.03 -7.06
N LEU A 19 46.41 -1.97 -6.75
CA LEU A 19 45.13 -1.66 -7.35
C LEU A 19 45.32 -1.36 -8.84
N THR A 20 44.61 -2.09 -9.69
CA THR A 20 44.22 -1.59 -11.01
C THR A 20 42.74 -1.89 -11.25
N SER A 21 42.05 -0.83 -11.65
CA SER A 21 40.64 -0.72 -12.00
C SER A 21 40.17 -1.70 -13.07
N GLY A 22 38.91 -2.14 -12.97
CA GLY A 22 38.18 -2.74 -14.08
C GLY A 22 36.88 -3.40 -13.61
N CYS A 23 35.74 -2.82 -13.99
CA CYS A 23 34.40 -3.24 -13.60
C CYS A 23 34.12 -4.72 -13.91
N ALA A 24 33.63 -5.45 -12.90
CA ALA A 24 32.84 -6.65 -13.08
C ALA A 24 31.78 -6.73 -11.98
N TYR A 25 30.52 -6.74 -12.39
CA TYR A 25 29.34 -7.02 -11.56
C TYR A 25 29.53 -8.38 -10.88
N VAL A 26 29.69 -8.41 -9.56
CA VAL A 26 29.87 -9.65 -8.80
C VAL A 26 28.50 -10.21 -8.39
N GLN A 27 28.20 -11.39 -8.94
CA GLN A 27 27.20 -12.34 -8.50
C GLN A 27 27.18 -12.49 -6.97
N GLY A 28 25.99 -12.37 -6.40
CA GLY A 28 25.73 -12.61 -4.97
C GLY A 28 26.23 -13.99 -4.53
N TRP A 29 27.11 -13.97 -3.52
CA TRP A 29 27.50 -15.11 -2.72
C TRP A 29 26.75 -15.05 -1.39
N TYR A 30 25.60 -15.73 -1.36
CA TYR A 30 25.10 -16.31 -0.12
C TYR A 30 25.94 -17.54 0.20
N GLY A 31 26.59 -17.56 1.36
CA GLY A 31 27.25 -18.75 1.86
C GLY A 31 27.90 -18.53 3.22
N GLY A 32 27.23 -18.99 4.28
CA GLY A 32 27.91 -19.32 5.53
C GLY A 32 27.06 -19.12 6.79
N GLY A 33 26.59 -20.22 7.38
CA GLY A 33 26.22 -20.26 8.80
C GLY A 33 24.90 -20.97 9.07
N LYS A 34 24.96 -22.27 9.40
CA LYS A 34 23.84 -22.96 10.05
C LYS A 34 23.62 -22.31 11.43
N SER A 35 22.65 -21.41 11.53
CA SER A 35 22.14 -20.94 12.82
C SER A 35 20.83 -21.66 13.09
N THR A 36 20.89 -22.71 13.90
CA THR A 36 19.73 -23.39 14.46
C THR A 36 19.17 -22.54 15.59
N ALA A 37 18.37 -21.54 15.23
CA ALA A 37 17.47 -20.84 16.14
C ALA A 37 16.17 -20.55 15.36
N THR A 38 15.29 -21.54 15.35
CA THR A 38 13.92 -21.43 14.85
C THR A 38 13.14 -20.49 15.76
N THR A 39 13.29 -19.19 15.52
CA THR A 39 12.24 -18.24 15.88
C THR A 39 11.09 -18.53 14.93
N PRO A 40 9.87 -18.85 15.40
CA PRO A 40 8.74 -19.05 14.51
C PRO A 40 8.47 -17.71 13.83
N VAL A 41 8.93 -17.57 12.60
CA VAL A 41 8.38 -16.57 11.68
C VAL A 41 6.94 -17.00 11.50
N THR A 42 6.03 -16.34 12.23
CA THR A 42 4.59 -16.45 11.96
C THR A 42 4.42 -16.22 10.48
N LYS A 43 4.03 -17.30 9.78
CA LYS A 43 3.71 -17.28 8.36
C LYS A 43 2.78 -16.09 8.16
N ALA A 44 3.24 -15.08 7.41
CA ALA A 44 2.41 -13.96 7.03
C ALA A 44 1.09 -14.54 6.50
N ALA A 45 -0.04 -14.05 7.03
CA ALA A 45 -1.34 -14.47 6.56
C ALA A 45 -1.35 -14.32 5.03
N PRO A 46 -1.86 -15.32 4.28
CA PRO A 46 -1.95 -15.22 2.84
C PRO A 46 -2.64 -13.91 2.50
N ALA A 47 -2.04 -13.11 1.62
CA ALA A 47 -2.63 -11.88 1.14
C ALA A 47 -4.05 -12.21 0.67
N GLN A 48 -5.05 -11.67 1.38
CA GLN A 48 -6.43 -11.83 0.96
C GLN A 48 -6.55 -11.21 -0.42
N PRO A 49 -7.16 -11.91 -1.40
CA PRO A 49 -7.35 -11.32 -2.71
C PRO A 49 -8.07 -10.00 -2.54
N LEU A 50 -7.55 -8.96 -3.18
CA LEU A 50 -8.18 -7.64 -3.36
C LEU A 50 -9.63 -7.71 -3.95
N TYR A 51 -10.12 -8.91 -4.27
CA TYR A 51 -11.42 -9.22 -4.87
C TYR A 51 -12.25 -10.28 -4.09
N ALA A 52 -11.79 -10.77 -2.93
CA ALA A 52 -12.44 -11.88 -2.21
C ALA A 52 -13.55 -11.53 -1.20
N PRO A 53 -13.63 -10.34 -0.56
CA PRO A 53 -14.73 -10.10 0.37
C PRO A 53 -16.04 -9.98 -0.41
N VAL A 54 -17.12 -10.53 0.15
CA VAL A 54 -18.48 -10.30 -0.36
C VAL A 54 -18.71 -8.79 -0.40
N ARG A 55 -19.07 -8.27 -1.56
CA ARG A 55 -19.30 -6.84 -1.78
C ARG A 55 -20.77 -6.56 -1.54
N HIS A 56 -21.04 -5.65 -0.63
CA HIS A 56 -22.38 -5.20 -0.30
C HIS A 56 -22.68 -3.76 -0.73
N TYR A 57 -21.66 -3.03 -1.14
CA TYR A 57 -21.75 -1.65 -1.66
C TYR A 57 -22.08 -1.62 -3.16
N ALA A 58 -22.45 -0.44 -3.68
CA ALA A 58 -23.00 -0.26 -5.02
C ALA A 58 -22.01 -0.58 -6.15
N GLY A 59 -20.72 -0.26 -5.98
CA GLY A 59 -19.69 -0.72 -6.90
C GLY A 59 -18.32 -0.04 -6.73
N ASP A 60 -17.39 -0.44 -7.59
CA ASP A 60 -16.09 0.21 -7.74
C ASP A 60 -16.20 1.34 -8.76
N ILE A 61 -15.54 2.47 -8.48
CA ILE A 61 -15.42 3.61 -9.40
C ILE A 61 -13.96 4.02 -9.55
N SER A 62 -13.67 4.70 -10.66
CA SER A 62 -12.37 5.32 -10.84
C SER A 62 -12.21 6.57 -9.97
N ALA A 63 -10.99 6.90 -9.58
CA ALA A 63 -10.68 8.16 -8.90
C ALA A 63 -11.12 9.38 -9.74
N ALA A 64 -11.04 9.31 -11.07
CA ALA A 64 -11.53 10.36 -11.95
C ALA A 64 -13.07 10.53 -11.86
N ARG A 65 -13.82 9.43 -11.81
CA ARG A 65 -15.28 9.49 -11.60
C ARG A 65 -15.61 10.09 -10.23
N ALA A 66 -14.88 9.71 -9.19
CA ALA A 66 -15.06 10.30 -7.86
C ALA A 66 -14.79 11.80 -7.87
N TYR A 67 -13.69 12.25 -8.49
CA TYR A 67 -13.38 13.66 -8.65
C TYR A 67 -14.48 14.43 -9.38
N VAL A 68 -14.98 13.94 -10.52
CA VAL A 68 -16.11 14.57 -11.21
C VAL A 68 -17.34 14.64 -10.30
N GLY A 69 -17.62 13.58 -9.54
CA GLY A 69 -18.71 13.52 -8.57
C GLY A 69 -18.61 14.56 -7.46
N THR A 70 -17.41 14.91 -6.99
CA THR A 70 -17.22 15.96 -5.97
C THR A 70 -17.44 17.37 -6.53
N GLN A 71 -17.27 17.56 -7.84
CA GLN A 71 -17.48 18.85 -8.51
C GLN A 71 -18.97 19.14 -8.82
N LEU A 72 -19.86 18.16 -8.64
CA LEU A 72 -21.29 18.35 -8.91
C LEU A 72 -21.94 19.37 -7.94
N PRO A 73 -23.11 19.94 -8.32
CA PRO A 73 -23.91 20.77 -7.43
C PRO A 73 -24.27 20.04 -6.13
N ALA A 74 -24.50 20.77 -5.03
CA ALA A 74 -24.69 20.19 -3.70
C ALA A 74 -25.77 19.09 -3.62
N SER A 75 -26.85 19.19 -4.42
CA SER A 75 -27.93 18.18 -4.47
C SER A 75 -27.53 16.85 -5.14
N GLN A 76 -26.39 16.80 -5.81
CA GLN A 76 -25.87 15.62 -6.53
C GLN A 76 -24.43 15.30 -6.12
N ARG A 77 -23.85 16.08 -5.21
CA ARG A 77 -22.44 16.02 -4.88
C ARG A 77 -22.13 14.72 -4.16
N MET A 78 -21.11 14.05 -4.64
CA MET A 78 -20.56 12.87 -3.99
C MET A 78 -19.80 13.29 -2.73
N ALA A 79 -20.15 12.69 -1.59
CA ALA A 79 -19.36 12.80 -0.38
C ALA A 79 -18.09 11.96 -0.55
N LEU A 80 -16.94 12.51 -0.19
CA LEU A 80 -15.66 11.83 -0.26
C LEU A 80 -15.16 11.55 1.15
N ILE A 81 -14.95 10.28 1.47
CA ILE A 81 -14.42 9.81 2.75
C ILE A 81 -13.03 9.24 2.50
N ASP A 82 -12.05 9.72 3.26
CA ASP A 82 -10.71 9.15 3.31
C ASP A 82 -10.55 8.30 4.56
N VAL A 83 -10.35 6.99 4.39
CA VAL A 83 -10.24 6.02 5.47
C VAL A 83 -8.80 5.61 5.78
N ARG A 84 -7.82 6.26 5.15
CA ARG A 84 -6.40 6.09 5.53
C ARG A 84 -6.18 6.55 6.95
N ASP A 85 -5.02 6.23 7.52
CA ASP A 85 -4.71 6.71 8.86
C ASP A 85 -4.25 8.18 8.87
N ALA A 86 -4.16 8.74 10.08
CA ALA A 86 -3.90 10.17 10.29
C ALA A 86 -2.62 10.66 9.62
N THR A 87 -1.56 9.84 9.67
CA THR A 87 -0.27 10.19 9.07
C THR A 87 -0.33 10.24 7.55
N GLU A 88 -1.06 9.31 6.92
CA GLU A 88 -1.24 9.32 5.47
C GLU A 88 -2.13 10.46 4.98
N TYR A 89 -3.22 10.75 5.69
CA TYR A 89 -4.12 11.86 5.36
C TYR A 89 -3.41 13.21 5.43
N ARG A 90 -2.58 13.43 6.46
CA ARG A 90 -1.80 14.66 6.61
C ARG A 90 -0.84 14.90 5.43
N LEU A 91 -0.23 13.84 4.90
CA LEU A 91 0.72 13.95 3.79
C LEU A 91 0.06 14.30 2.44
N GLY A 92 -1.27 14.42 2.43
CA GLY A 92 -2.05 14.85 1.29
C GLY A 92 -3.33 14.03 1.20
N HIS A 93 -4.42 14.67 0.79
CA HIS A 93 -5.74 14.07 0.63
C HIS A 93 -6.54 14.83 -0.44
N PRO A 94 -7.52 14.19 -1.10
CA PRO A 94 -8.37 14.92 -2.04
C PRO A 94 -9.05 16.12 -1.38
N GLU A 95 -9.17 17.22 -2.12
CA GLU A 95 -9.80 18.41 -1.59
C GLU A 95 -11.26 18.14 -1.18
N GLY A 96 -11.63 18.59 0.02
CA GLY A 96 -12.97 18.36 0.58
C GLY A 96 -13.23 16.95 1.13
N ALA A 97 -12.26 16.03 1.05
CA ALA A 97 -12.39 14.70 1.65
C ALA A 97 -12.45 14.77 3.18
N ARG A 98 -13.46 14.14 3.78
CA ARG A 98 -13.56 13.98 5.24
C ARG A 98 -12.69 12.80 5.68
N HIS A 99 -11.82 13.02 6.65
CA HIS A 99 -11.02 11.96 7.24
C HIS A 99 -11.85 11.15 8.23
N LEU A 100 -12.08 9.87 7.94
CA LEU A 100 -12.74 8.91 8.83
C LEU A 100 -11.93 7.61 8.82
N PRO A 101 -10.78 7.59 9.51
CA PRO A 101 -9.81 6.51 9.44
C PRO A 101 -10.40 5.15 9.83
N PHE A 102 -10.18 4.14 8.99
CA PHE A 102 -10.62 2.77 9.23
C PHE A 102 -9.79 1.78 8.38
N PRO A 103 -9.33 0.64 8.96
CA PRO A 103 -9.54 0.16 10.33
C PRO A 103 -8.54 0.69 11.35
N ARG A 104 -7.73 1.70 11.00
CA ARG A 104 -6.58 2.14 11.81
C ARG A 104 -6.50 3.67 11.90
N LEU A 105 -6.39 4.19 13.11
CA LEU A 105 -6.13 5.62 13.37
C LEU A 105 -4.65 5.96 13.16
N TYR A 106 -3.77 5.07 13.59
CA TYR A 106 -2.33 5.29 13.63
C TYR A 106 -1.54 3.98 13.74
N GLN A 107 -0.34 3.96 13.15
CA GLN A 107 0.72 2.99 13.43
C GLN A 107 2.04 3.57 12.97
N GLN A 108 3.04 3.52 13.86
CA GLN A 108 4.39 3.92 13.51
C GLN A 108 5.12 2.73 12.88
N CYS A 109 5.71 2.95 11.72
CA CYS A 109 6.59 1.97 11.08
C CYS A 109 8.04 2.19 11.47
N GLN A 110 8.79 1.10 11.63
CA GLN A 110 10.24 1.16 11.75
C GLN A 110 10.83 1.76 10.47
N PRO A 111 11.90 2.57 10.59
CA PRO A 111 12.58 3.10 9.42
C PRO A 111 13.24 1.99 8.61
N HIS A 112 13.64 2.32 7.38
CA HIS A 112 14.47 1.41 6.59
C HIS A 112 15.76 1.06 7.37
N PRO A 113 16.17 -0.22 7.44
CA PRO A 113 17.30 -0.66 8.26
C PRO A 113 18.65 -0.03 7.88
N PHE A 114 18.75 0.49 6.65
CA PHE A 114 19.93 1.17 6.14
C PHE A 114 19.76 2.70 5.96
N GLY A 115 18.69 3.28 6.52
CA GLY A 115 18.51 4.74 6.55
C GLY A 115 18.25 5.41 5.18
N ALA A 116 17.72 4.65 4.20
CA ALA A 116 17.36 5.22 2.91
C ALA A 116 16.13 6.13 3.08
N ALA A 117 16.33 7.45 2.96
CA ALA A 117 15.31 8.46 3.24
C ALA A 117 14.06 8.35 2.35
N GLU A 118 14.21 7.83 1.13
CA GLU A 118 13.13 7.67 0.16
C GLU A 118 12.53 6.24 0.16
N ALA A 119 12.98 5.37 1.07
CA ALA A 119 12.49 4.01 1.10
C ALA A 119 11.04 3.94 1.57
N GLN A 120 10.24 3.18 0.83
CA GLN A 120 8.88 2.85 1.22
C GLN A 120 8.92 2.00 2.50
N ILE A 121 8.40 2.53 3.61
CA ILE A 121 8.36 1.83 4.91
C ILE A 121 7.06 1.07 5.16
N ARG A 122 6.02 1.32 4.34
CA ARG A 122 4.74 0.61 4.35
C ARG A 122 4.58 -0.29 3.14
N SER A 123 3.76 -1.34 3.22
CA SER A 123 3.37 -2.15 2.07
C SER A 123 2.67 -1.29 1.00
N ASP A 124 2.48 -1.85 -0.19
CA ASP A 124 1.91 -1.08 -1.32
C ASP A 124 0.50 -0.58 -1.05
N ASP A 125 -0.30 -1.41 -0.39
CA ASP A 125 -1.64 -1.10 0.12
C ASP A 125 -1.64 -0.29 1.43
N GLY A 126 -0.47 -0.02 2.02
CA GLY A 126 -0.33 0.72 3.26
C GLY A 126 -0.73 -0.05 4.51
N SER A 127 -1.15 -1.31 4.38
CA SER A 127 -1.71 -2.08 5.49
C SER A 127 -0.66 -2.55 6.50
N GLN A 128 0.59 -2.74 6.09
CA GLN A 128 1.67 -3.31 6.91
C GLN A 128 2.93 -2.42 6.91
N CYS A 129 3.65 -2.41 8.01
CA CYS A 129 5.01 -1.85 8.06
C CYS A 129 6.02 -2.87 7.52
N ARG A 130 6.72 -2.53 6.43
CA ARG A 130 7.68 -3.42 5.73
C ARG A 130 8.84 -3.88 6.61
N TYR A 131 9.26 -3.02 7.55
CA TYR A 131 10.39 -3.27 8.45
C TYR A 131 9.94 -3.51 9.90
N GLY A 132 8.66 -3.83 10.10
CA GLY A 132 8.03 -3.97 11.41
C GLY A 132 7.41 -2.67 11.91
N ALA A 133 6.41 -2.82 12.78
CA ALA A 133 5.80 -1.69 13.48
C ALA A 133 6.57 -1.40 14.78
N VAL A 134 6.53 -0.17 15.26
CA VAL A 134 6.99 0.15 16.61
C VAL A 134 5.98 -0.45 17.62
N PRO A 135 6.41 -1.33 18.54
CA PRO A 135 5.50 -1.98 19.48
C PRO A 135 4.64 -0.99 20.27
N GLY A 136 3.34 -1.29 20.41
CA GLY A 136 2.40 -0.47 21.18
C GLY A 136 1.93 0.82 20.49
N THR A 137 2.30 1.07 19.24
CA THR A 137 1.88 2.28 18.51
C THR A 137 0.62 2.10 17.66
N GLU A 138 0.22 0.86 17.37
CA GLU A 138 -0.96 0.62 16.54
C GLU A 138 -2.24 0.93 17.31
N VAL A 139 -3.05 1.80 16.73
CA VAL A 139 -4.37 2.18 17.25
C VAL A 139 -5.41 1.86 16.19
N ARG A 140 -6.30 0.92 16.50
CA ARG A 140 -7.34 0.44 15.59
C ARG A 140 -8.70 1.03 15.93
N VAL A 141 -9.58 1.05 14.93
CA VAL A 141 -10.97 1.50 15.02
C VAL A 141 -11.88 0.30 14.81
N SER A 142 -12.87 0.12 15.67
CA SER A 142 -13.90 -0.91 15.45
C SER A 142 -14.86 -0.50 14.35
N ALA A 143 -15.52 -1.46 13.68
CA ALA A 143 -16.55 -1.15 12.70
C ALA A 143 -17.71 -0.33 13.32
N ALA A 144 -18.01 -0.55 14.60
CA ALA A 144 -19.02 0.19 15.34
C ALA A 144 -18.63 1.67 15.52
N ASP A 145 -17.40 1.94 15.95
CA ASP A 145 -16.91 3.31 16.13
C ASP A 145 -16.81 4.04 14.79
N PHE A 146 -16.35 3.35 13.74
CA PHE A 146 -16.33 3.90 12.38
C PHE A 146 -17.74 4.25 11.89
N TRP A 147 -18.71 3.35 12.06
CA TRP A 147 -20.11 3.61 11.72
C TRP A 147 -20.67 4.83 12.45
N GLN A 148 -20.44 4.94 13.77
CA GLN A 148 -20.88 6.11 14.54
C GLN A 148 -20.23 7.40 14.04
N ALA A 149 -18.93 7.38 13.77
CA ALA A 149 -18.20 8.55 13.26
C ALA A 149 -18.76 9.01 11.91
N VAL A 150 -19.12 8.07 11.02
CA VAL A 150 -19.73 8.39 9.72
C VAL A 150 -21.12 8.98 9.88
N GLN A 151 -21.97 8.39 10.74
CA GLN A 151 -23.32 8.91 11.01
C GLN A 151 -23.29 10.35 11.55
N ALA A 152 -22.30 10.69 12.37
CA ALA A 152 -22.17 12.02 12.95
C ALA A 152 -21.88 13.12 11.89
N VAL A 153 -21.15 12.79 10.82
CA VAL A 153 -20.67 13.77 9.83
C VAL A 153 -21.36 13.67 8.46
N LEU A 154 -22.00 12.54 8.17
CA LEU A 154 -22.77 12.28 6.95
C LEU A 154 -24.15 11.70 7.30
N PRO A 155 -25.03 12.44 8.02
CA PRO A 155 -26.33 11.93 8.43
C PRO A 155 -27.29 11.69 7.25
N TYR A 156 -27.05 12.34 6.11
CA TYR A 156 -27.87 12.25 4.91
C TYR A 156 -27.39 11.11 4.01
N LYS A 157 -28.23 10.09 3.85
CA LYS A 157 -27.90 8.81 3.17
C LYS A 157 -28.25 8.77 1.68
N ASP A 158 -28.85 9.84 1.19
CA ASP A 158 -29.26 10.05 -0.20
C ASP A 158 -28.12 10.55 -1.09
N ALA A 159 -27.12 11.22 -0.52
CA ALA A 159 -25.92 11.59 -1.25
C ALA A 159 -25.02 10.36 -1.52
N PRO A 160 -24.50 10.19 -2.75
CA PRO A 160 -23.56 9.12 -3.04
C PRO A 160 -22.25 9.33 -2.27
N VAL A 161 -21.68 8.24 -1.76
CA VAL A 161 -20.45 8.25 -0.96
C VAL A 161 -19.34 7.52 -1.72
N ALA A 162 -18.21 8.18 -1.92
CA ALA A 162 -16.99 7.53 -2.39
C ALA A 162 -16.00 7.36 -1.23
N VAL A 163 -15.48 6.14 -1.10
CA VAL A 163 -14.52 5.76 -0.06
C VAL A 163 -13.15 5.60 -0.68
N LEU A 164 -12.18 6.33 -0.13
CA LEU A 164 -10.77 6.36 -0.53
C LEU A 164 -9.91 5.69 0.54
N CYS A 165 -8.98 4.86 0.10
CA CYS A 165 -7.89 4.33 0.92
C CYS A 165 -6.56 4.57 0.17
N ARG A 166 -5.41 4.09 0.69
CA ARG A 166 -4.13 4.21 -0.02
C ARG A 166 -4.20 3.51 -1.38
N THR A 167 -4.76 2.31 -1.39
CA THR A 167 -5.23 1.54 -2.55
C THR A 167 -6.68 1.13 -2.31
N GLY A 168 -7.37 0.50 -3.26
CA GLY A 168 -8.78 0.12 -3.09
C GLY A 168 -9.08 -0.91 -1.99
N ALA A 169 -8.07 -1.50 -1.33
CA ALA A 169 -8.24 -2.61 -0.39
C ALA A 169 -9.08 -2.26 0.85
N CYS A 170 -8.60 -1.33 1.69
CA CYS A 170 -9.27 -1.01 2.94
C CYS A 170 -10.57 -0.20 2.73
N ALA A 171 -10.67 0.48 1.59
CA ALA A 171 -11.89 1.16 1.18
C ALA A 171 -13.06 0.18 0.97
N ALA A 172 -12.80 -1.04 0.48
CA ALA A 172 -13.84 -2.06 0.34
C ALA A 172 -14.42 -2.54 1.68
N GLU A 173 -13.58 -2.66 2.71
CA GLU A 173 -14.03 -3.02 4.05
C GLU A 173 -14.90 -1.91 4.66
N ALA A 174 -14.42 -0.66 4.60
CA ALA A 174 -15.19 0.50 5.04
C ALA A 174 -16.53 0.64 4.28
N ALA A 175 -16.51 0.50 2.95
CA ALA A 175 -17.70 0.60 2.12
C ALA A 175 -18.74 -0.49 2.46
N ASN A 176 -18.28 -1.70 2.77
CA ASN A 176 -19.14 -2.77 3.25
C ASN A 176 -19.82 -2.41 4.59
N VAL A 177 -19.08 -1.85 5.55
CA VAL A 177 -19.64 -1.38 6.83
C VAL A 177 -20.74 -0.33 6.60
N LEU A 178 -20.52 0.60 5.67
CA LEU A 178 -21.51 1.63 5.31
C LEU A 178 -22.76 1.04 4.65
N ALA A 179 -22.59 0.07 3.77
CA ALA A 179 -23.69 -0.53 3.02
C ALA A 179 -24.53 -1.51 3.87
N ARG A 180 -23.87 -2.28 4.75
CA ARG A 180 -24.49 -3.33 5.58
C ARG A 180 -24.09 -3.25 7.05
N PRO A 181 -24.42 -2.15 7.74
CA PRO A 181 -24.14 -2.03 9.18
C PRO A 181 -24.90 -3.07 10.00
N ASP A 182 -26.01 -3.59 9.49
CA ASP A 182 -26.77 -4.68 10.10
C ASP A 182 -25.99 -6.00 10.20
N LEU A 183 -25.11 -6.26 9.22
CA LEU A 183 -24.27 -7.46 9.19
C LEU A 183 -22.93 -7.27 9.89
N LEU A 184 -22.37 -6.05 9.80
CA LEU A 184 -20.97 -5.79 10.15
C LEU A 184 -20.79 -4.96 11.42
N VAL A 185 -21.88 -4.41 11.96
CA VAL A 185 -21.87 -3.63 13.21
C VAL A 185 -22.84 -4.23 14.22
N ASP A 186 -24.14 -4.16 13.94
CA ASP A 186 -25.20 -4.63 14.84
C ASP A 186 -26.52 -4.79 14.08
N PRO A 187 -27.26 -5.90 14.24
CA PRO A 187 -28.56 -6.12 13.59
C PRO A 187 -29.59 -5.00 13.77
N ARG A 188 -29.50 -4.19 14.83
CA ARG A 188 -30.37 -3.02 15.04
C ARG A 188 -30.30 -1.97 13.92
N TRP A 189 -29.23 -1.99 13.12
CA TRP A 189 -29.04 -1.11 11.98
C TRP A 189 -29.68 -1.63 10.68
N ALA A 190 -30.53 -2.66 10.76
CA ALA A 190 -31.29 -3.17 9.62
C ALA A 190 -32.01 -2.04 8.86
N GLY A 191 -31.80 -1.98 7.55
CA GLY A 191 -32.39 -0.96 6.67
C GLY A 191 -31.78 0.45 6.81
N GLN A 192 -30.74 0.61 7.63
CA GLN A 192 -30.10 1.91 7.87
C GLN A 192 -28.79 2.10 7.11
N GLY A 193 -28.33 1.14 6.32
CA GLY A 193 -27.13 1.29 5.48
C GLY A 193 -27.28 2.37 4.40
N TYR A 194 -26.15 2.89 3.92
CA TYR A 194 -26.10 3.76 2.75
C TYR A 194 -26.28 2.92 1.48
N THR A 195 -27.09 3.39 0.53
CA THR A 195 -27.39 2.63 -0.70
C THR A 195 -26.39 2.91 -1.82
N GLU A 196 -25.91 4.15 -1.91
CA GLU A 196 -25.01 4.63 -2.97
C GLU A 196 -23.57 4.75 -2.45
N VAL A 197 -22.97 3.62 -2.07
CA VAL A 197 -21.58 3.56 -1.58
C VAL A 197 -20.66 3.02 -2.68
N TYR A 198 -19.59 3.74 -2.94
CA TYR A 198 -18.62 3.42 -3.98
C TYR A 198 -17.20 3.34 -3.42
N VAL A 199 -16.41 2.40 -3.94
CA VAL A 199 -14.98 2.29 -3.63
C VAL A 199 -14.17 2.93 -4.75
N ILE A 200 -13.24 3.82 -4.39
CA ILE A 200 -12.26 4.35 -5.33
C ILE A 200 -11.16 3.30 -5.51
N ARG A 201 -11.21 2.57 -6.62
CA ARG A 201 -10.38 1.36 -6.80
C ARG A 201 -8.89 1.67 -6.84
N GLU A 202 -8.52 2.77 -7.48
CA GLU A 202 -7.13 3.20 -7.61
C GLU A 202 -6.57 3.76 -6.29
N GLY A 203 -7.40 4.10 -5.30
CA GLY A 203 -6.95 4.72 -4.05
C GLY A 203 -6.23 6.06 -4.24
N PHE A 204 -5.60 6.55 -3.18
CA PHE A 204 -4.91 7.85 -3.18
C PHE A 204 -3.51 7.77 -3.80
N VAL A 205 -2.74 6.74 -3.43
CA VAL A 205 -1.38 6.47 -3.95
C VAL A 205 -1.46 5.45 -5.09
N GLY A 206 -2.26 4.40 -4.87
CA GLY A 206 -2.55 3.36 -5.83
C GLY A 206 -1.52 2.25 -5.96
N GLU A 207 -1.89 1.29 -6.78
CA GLU A 207 -1.08 0.12 -7.09
C GLU A 207 -0.07 0.46 -8.19
N PRO A 208 1.06 -0.28 -8.28
CA PRO A 208 1.96 -0.19 -9.42
C PRO A 208 1.21 -0.39 -10.74
N LEU A 209 1.43 0.49 -11.71
CA LEU A 209 0.94 0.29 -13.07
C LEU A 209 1.80 -0.76 -13.77
N VAL A 210 1.14 -1.69 -14.45
CA VAL A 210 1.78 -2.88 -15.01
C VAL A 210 1.64 -2.91 -16.53
N ALA A 211 2.66 -3.41 -17.20
CA ALA A 211 2.62 -3.60 -18.64
C ALA A 211 1.62 -4.71 -18.99
N VAL A 212 0.80 -4.46 -20.02
CA VAL A 212 -0.21 -5.39 -20.51
C VAL A 212 0.00 -5.57 -22.01
N ASP A 213 -0.04 -6.82 -22.48
CA ASP A 213 -0.09 -7.10 -23.91
C ASP A 213 -1.40 -6.57 -24.50
N ALA A 214 -1.30 -5.61 -25.42
CA ALA A 214 -2.47 -4.89 -25.94
C ALA A 214 -3.47 -5.79 -26.66
N THR A 215 -3.01 -6.90 -27.25
CA THR A 215 -3.87 -7.82 -28.00
C THR A 215 -4.59 -8.82 -27.09
N SER A 216 -3.86 -9.40 -26.13
CA SER A 216 -4.40 -10.46 -25.26
C SER A 216 -4.91 -9.96 -23.92
N GLY A 217 -4.63 -8.72 -23.54
CA GLY A 217 -4.95 -8.17 -22.22
C GLY A 217 -4.17 -8.83 -21.08
N ARG A 218 -3.13 -9.61 -21.39
CA ARG A 218 -2.35 -10.34 -20.38
C ARG A 218 -1.31 -9.42 -19.74
N VAL A 219 -1.22 -9.47 -18.41
CA VAL A 219 -0.14 -8.82 -17.67
C VAL A 219 1.19 -9.43 -18.10
N LEU A 220 2.12 -8.57 -18.52
CA LEU A 220 3.47 -8.97 -18.87
C LEU A 220 4.28 -9.20 -17.59
N SER A 221 5.11 -10.24 -17.63
CA SER A 221 5.98 -10.63 -16.52
C SER A 221 7.33 -11.09 -17.05
N THR A 222 8.37 -10.84 -16.26
CA THR A 222 9.71 -11.41 -16.46
C THR A 222 9.81 -12.85 -15.93
N ASP A 223 8.84 -13.30 -15.12
CA ASP A 223 8.81 -14.64 -14.54
C ASP A 223 8.28 -15.66 -15.53
N LYS A 224 9.10 -16.66 -15.85
CA LYS A 224 8.71 -17.76 -16.75
C LYS A 224 7.77 -18.78 -16.10
N LYS A 225 7.67 -18.79 -14.77
CA LYS A 225 6.82 -19.71 -13.98
C LYS A 225 6.22 -18.91 -12.83
N GLY A 226 4.96 -18.48 -12.96
CA GLY A 226 4.26 -17.79 -11.88
C GLY A 226 4.02 -18.68 -10.66
N ASP A 227 3.81 -18.05 -9.51
CA ASP A 227 3.50 -18.70 -8.25
C ASP A 227 2.03 -19.13 -8.21
N LYS A 228 1.81 -20.41 -7.93
CA LYS A 228 0.45 -20.96 -7.82
C LYS A 228 -0.23 -20.43 -6.54
N LEU A 229 -1.26 -19.61 -6.72
CA LEU A 229 -2.14 -19.11 -5.66
C LEU A 229 -3.42 -19.96 -5.61
N LYS A 230 -3.71 -20.51 -4.43
CA LYS A 230 -5.02 -21.10 -4.12
C LYS A 230 -5.79 -20.12 -3.24
N LEU A 231 -7.03 -19.86 -3.62
CA LEU A 231 -7.93 -18.99 -2.88
C LEU A 231 -8.95 -19.85 -2.15
N ASP A 232 -9.09 -19.63 -0.85
CA ASP A 232 -10.06 -20.38 -0.04
C ASP A 232 -11.48 -20.06 -0.52
N GLY A 233 -12.30 -21.09 -0.69
CA GLY A 233 -13.69 -20.95 -1.16
C GLY A 233 -13.86 -20.65 -2.66
N VAL A 234 -12.78 -20.51 -3.43
CA VAL A 234 -12.84 -20.30 -4.89
C VAL A 234 -12.20 -21.50 -5.60
N GLY A 235 -13.02 -22.22 -6.38
CA GLY A 235 -12.53 -23.33 -7.20
C GLY A 235 -11.53 -22.85 -8.26
N GLY A 236 -10.37 -23.48 -8.34
CA GLY A 236 -9.36 -23.17 -9.36
C GLY A 236 -7.95 -23.03 -8.79
N SER A 237 -7.00 -22.71 -9.66
CA SER A 237 -5.65 -22.33 -9.26
C SER A 237 -5.24 -21.11 -10.06
N PHE A 238 -4.89 -20.06 -9.35
CA PHE A 238 -4.42 -18.81 -9.91
C PHE A 238 -2.90 -18.86 -9.99
N TYR A 239 -2.29 -18.09 -10.87
CA TYR A 239 -0.84 -17.97 -10.95
C TYR A 239 -0.49 -16.49 -10.84
N GLY A 240 0.14 -16.11 -9.73
CA GLY A 240 0.73 -14.79 -9.57
C GLY A 240 2.01 -14.73 -10.38
N VAL A 241 2.13 -13.74 -11.25
CA VAL A 241 3.38 -13.47 -11.97
C VAL A 241 3.90 -12.13 -11.45
N ALA A 242 5.21 -11.96 -11.22
CA ALA A 242 5.72 -10.63 -10.89
C ALA A 242 5.55 -9.74 -12.12
N PRO A 243 4.69 -8.72 -12.07
CA PRO A 243 4.41 -7.92 -13.24
C PRO A 243 5.59 -7.01 -13.59
N VAL A 244 5.73 -6.67 -14.87
CA VAL A 244 6.63 -5.59 -15.29
C VAL A 244 5.97 -4.26 -14.90
N ALA A 245 6.51 -3.62 -13.86
CA ALA A 245 6.12 -2.27 -13.46
C ALA A 245 6.55 -1.25 -14.53
N LEU A 246 5.73 -0.22 -14.72
CA LEU A 246 5.95 0.86 -15.67
C LEU A 246 6.60 2.06 -14.98
N ASP A 247 7.61 2.64 -15.61
CA ASP A 247 8.10 4.01 -15.33
C ASP A 247 7.22 4.96 -16.15
N VAL A 248 6.17 5.46 -15.51
CA VAL A 248 5.10 6.19 -16.19
C VAL A 248 5.41 7.68 -16.26
N ASN A 249 6.19 8.19 -15.32
CA ASN A 249 6.65 9.57 -15.31
C ASN A 249 7.92 9.79 -16.17
N LYS A 250 8.57 8.71 -16.62
CA LYS A 250 9.77 8.68 -17.48
C LYS A 250 11.01 9.28 -16.83
N ASP A 251 11.15 9.15 -15.51
CA ASP A 251 12.31 9.66 -14.76
C ASP A 251 13.47 8.64 -14.65
N GLY A 252 13.28 7.43 -15.21
CA GLY A 252 14.26 6.36 -15.21
C GLY A 252 14.29 5.55 -13.91
N LYS A 253 13.37 5.80 -12.97
CA LYS A 253 13.23 5.11 -11.69
C LYS A 253 11.81 4.55 -11.57
N LEU A 254 11.68 3.45 -10.82
CA LEU A 254 10.37 2.90 -10.46
C LEU A 254 10.08 3.29 -9.02
N THR A 255 9.20 4.27 -8.83
CA THR A 255 8.90 4.85 -7.52
C THR A 255 7.39 4.93 -7.24
N GLU A 256 6.99 5.52 -6.11
CA GLU A 256 5.57 5.75 -5.85
C GLU A 256 4.92 6.72 -6.84
N ALA A 257 5.71 7.55 -7.53
CA ALA A 257 5.20 8.51 -8.52
C ALA A 257 4.61 7.82 -9.75
N ASP A 258 4.98 6.56 -10.02
CA ASP A 258 4.51 5.78 -11.17
C ASP A 258 3.19 5.05 -10.94
N ARG A 259 2.64 5.14 -9.73
CA ARG A 259 1.45 4.40 -9.33
C ARG A 259 0.17 5.02 -9.86
N GLY A 260 -0.86 4.20 -10.01
CA GLY A 260 -2.13 4.58 -10.64
C GLY A 260 -3.07 5.46 -9.81
N GLY A 261 -2.75 5.79 -8.57
CA GLY A 261 -3.69 6.43 -7.64
C GLY A 261 -3.98 7.90 -7.93
N TRP A 262 -4.94 8.45 -7.18
CA TRP A 262 -5.42 9.83 -7.26
C TRP A 262 -4.32 10.88 -7.46
N ARG A 263 -3.30 10.88 -6.60
CA ARG A 263 -2.26 11.93 -6.57
C ARG A 263 -1.15 11.72 -7.61
N ASN A 264 -1.00 10.50 -8.11
CA ASN A 264 0.17 10.07 -8.87
C ASN A 264 -0.14 10.11 -10.37
N PHE A 265 -0.20 8.98 -11.07
CA PHE A 265 -0.45 8.93 -12.51
C PHE A 265 -1.69 9.71 -12.97
N LEU A 266 -2.76 9.70 -12.16
CA LEU A 266 -3.99 10.43 -12.50
C LEU A 266 -3.86 11.95 -12.31
N GLY A 267 -2.90 12.42 -11.53
CA GLY A 267 -2.61 13.85 -11.34
C GLY A 267 -3.80 14.67 -10.84
N LEU A 268 -4.72 14.07 -10.07
CA LEU A 268 -5.92 14.75 -9.61
C LEU A 268 -5.60 15.72 -8.46
N PRO A 269 -6.33 16.85 -8.35
CA PRO A 269 -6.11 17.84 -7.29
C PRO A 269 -6.20 17.23 -5.89
N TYR A 270 -5.27 17.62 -5.02
CA TYR A 270 -5.25 17.24 -3.60
C TYR A 270 -4.70 18.39 -2.76
N ALA A 271 -5.03 18.40 -1.48
CA ALA A 271 -4.60 19.39 -0.51
C ALA A 271 -3.78 18.74 0.60
N VAL A 272 -2.97 19.55 1.27
CA VAL A 272 -2.29 19.21 2.54
C VAL A 272 -2.84 20.04 3.71
N SER A 273 -3.80 20.94 3.45
CA SER A 273 -4.41 21.80 4.45
C SER A 273 -5.35 21.00 5.36
N MET A 274 -5.13 21.10 6.66
CA MET A 274 -5.89 20.36 7.67
C MET A 274 -7.09 21.18 8.15
N HIS A 275 -8.20 21.12 7.40
CA HIS A 275 -9.42 21.87 7.73
C HIS A 275 -10.17 21.22 8.91
N PRO A 276 -10.38 21.91 10.04
CA PRO A 276 -10.94 21.30 11.26
C PRO A 276 -12.27 20.56 11.06
N ASN A 277 -13.13 21.04 10.18
CA ASN A 277 -14.43 20.42 9.87
C ASN A 277 -14.35 19.14 9.00
N LEU A 278 -13.16 18.79 8.51
CA LEU A 278 -12.87 17.57 7.75
C LEU A 278 -12.06 16.56 8.57
N LEU A 279 -11.54 16.94 9.74
CA LEU A 279 -10.70 16.09 10.57
C LEU A 279 -11.54 15.12 11.40
N SER A 280 -10.97 13.95 11.67
CA SER A 280 -11.53 13.00 12.62
C SER A 280 -11.15 13.40 14.03
N GLU A 281 -12.14 13.55 14.91
CA GLU A 281 -11.93 13.80 16.33
C GLU A 281 -11.08 12.70 16.98
N ALA A 282 -11.37 11.43 16.67
CA ALA A 282 -10.60 10.29 17.17
C ALA A 282 -9.14 10.31 16.70
N ALA A 283 -8.86 10.89 15.53
CA ALA A 283 -7.53 10.94 14.94
C ALA A 283 -6.68 12.13 15.42
N GLN A 284 -7.26 13.08 16.17
CA GLN A 284 -6.67 14.40 16.43
C GLN A 284 -5.25 14.32 17.02
N ALA A 285 -5.00 13.37 17.91
CA ALA A 285 -3.71 13.18 18.57
C ALA A 285 -2.62 12.55 17.69
N TYR A 286 -2.97 12.12 16.46
CA TYR A 286 -2.10 11.32 15.59
C TYR A 286 -1.65 12.04 14.32
N TYR A 287 -2.27 13.15 13.93
CA TYR A 287 -1.87 13.90 12.74
C TYR A 287 -0.42 14.40 12.83
N ASP A 288 0.06 14.76 14.02
CA ASP A 288 1.44 15.22 14.26
C ASP A 288 2.43 14.13 14.64
N LYS A 289 2.02 12.86 14.52
CA LYS A 289 2.91 11.74 14.80
C LYS A 289 3.75 11.36 13.57
N PRO A 290 4.95 10.79 13.79
CA PRO A 290 5.78 10.23 12.73
C PRO A 290 5.18 8.95 12.14
#